data_AF-A0A242N869-F1
#
_entry.id   AF-A0A242N869-F1
#
_cell.length_a   1.000
_cell.length_b   1.000
_cell.length_c   1.000
_cell.angle_alpha   90.00
_cell.angle_beta   90.00
_cell.angle_gamma   90.00
#
_symmetry.space_group_name_H-M   'P 1'
#
loop_
_entity.id
_entity.type
_entity.pdbx_description
1 polymer ?
#
loop_
_entity_poly.entity_id
_entity_poly.type
_entity_poly.pdbx_seq_one_letter_code
_entity_poly.pdbx_strand_id
1 'polypeptide(L)' 'MKLTTVGVDIAKNVIQLHWVDPDTGEIVNKPIKRAAVLEHFVNRTPCLNEMNASHPVSQ' A
#
# COMPACT_ATOMS: atom_id res chain seq x y z
N MET A 1 -5.70 -18.18 -9.12
CA MET A 1 -5.99 -17.06 -8.17
C MET A 1 -5.48 -15.77 -8.79
N LYS A 2 -6.31 -14.72 -8.85
CA LYS A 2 -5.86 -13.37 -9.23
C LYS A 2 -5.54 -12.63 -7.93
N LEU A 3 -4.26 -12.42 -7.64
CA LEU A 3 -3.84 -11.66 -6.46
C LEU A 3 -3.94 -10.17 -6.78
N THR A 4 -4.45 -9.37 -5.85
CA THR A 4 -4.35 -7.91 -5.96
C THR A 4 -2.91 -7.51 -5.70
N THR A 5 -2.30 -6.77 -6.62
CA THR A 5 -0.98 -6.17 -6.40
C THR A 5 -1.17 -4.85 -5.66
N VAL A 6 -0.50 -4.71 -4.52
CA VAL A 6 -0.49 -3.51 -3.70
C VAL A 6 0.93 -2.98 -3.65
N GLY A 7 1.15 -1.78 -4.17
CA GLY A 7 2.42 -1.10 -4.01
C GLY A 7 2.43 -0.27 -2.72
N VAL A 8 3.56 -0.32 -2.01
CA VAL A 8 3.76 0.27 -0.69
C VAL A 8 4.97 1.20 -0.74
N ASP A 9 4.75 2.51 -0.61
CA ASP A 9 5.81 3.52 -0.50
C ASP A 9 6.03 3.85 0.98
N ILE A 10 7.25 3.59 1.46
CA ILE A 10 7.66 3.77 2.86
C ILE A 10 8.53 5.01 3.11
N ALA A 11 8.78 5.83 2.09
CA ALA A 11 9.73 6.94 2.17
C ALA A 11 9.17 8.23 2.79
N LYS A 12 7.87 8.25 3.09
CA LYS A 12 7.16 9.40 3.68
C LYS A 12 6.86 9.14 5.15
N ASN A 13 6.56 10.19 5.91
CA ASN A 13 6.10 10.10 7.31
C ASN A 13 4.81 9.27 7.48
N VAL A 14 4.09 9.07 6.37
CA VAL A 14 2.95 8.16 6.24
C VAL A 14 3.28 7.15 5.13
N ILE A 15 2.89 5.90 5.31
CA ILE A 15 3.02 4.88 4.27
C ILE A 15 1.93 5.12 3.22
N GLN A 16 2.28 5.09 1.95
CA GLN A 16 1.30 5.21 0.87
C GLN A 16 1.04 3.85 0.26
N LEU A 17 -0.24 3.49 0.18
CA LEU A 17 -0.71 2.27 -0.47
C LEU A 17 -1.35 2.63 -1.80
N HIS A 18 -0.95 1.93 -2.87
CA HIS A 18 -1.58 2.07 -4.18
C HIS A 18 -1.94 0.71 -4.75
N TRP A 19 -3.18 0.56 -5.21
CA TRP A 19 -3.66 -0.66 -5.87
C TRP A 19 -4.83 -0.34 -6.80
N VAL A 20 -5.18 -1.29 -7.66
CA VAL A 20 -6.44 -1.25 -8.42
C VAL A 20 -7.46 -2.12 -7.69
N ASP A 21 -8.60 -1.56 -7.35
CA ASP A 21 -9.71 -2.30 -6.77
C ASP A 21 -10.23 -3.35 -7.77
N PRO A 22 -10.24 -4.64 -7.42
CA PRO A 22 -10.60 -5.70 -8.36
C PRO A 22 -12.09 -5.71 -8.71
N ASP A 23 -12.95 -5.15 -7.87
CA ASP A 23 -14.41 -5.16 -8.05
C ASP A 23 -14.86 -3.95 -8.88
N THR A 24 -14.25 -2.78 -8.64
CA THR A 24 -14.65 -1.51 -9.30
C THR A 24 -13.70 -1.09 -10.42
N GLY A 25 -12.46 -1.59 -10.43
CA GLY A 25 -11.39 -1.11 -11.31
C GLY A 25 -10.81 0.26 -10.92
N GLU A 26 -11.20 0.80 -9.76
CA GLU A 26 -10.73 2.11 -9.31
C GLU A 26 -9.26 2.06 -8.87
N ILE A 27 -8.50 3.10 -9.20
CA ILE A 27 -7.14 3.28 -8.69
C ILE A 27 -7.24 3.89 -7.30
N VAL A 28 -6.86 3.13 -6.29
CA VAL A 28 -6.85 3.59 -4.91
C VAL A 28 -5.47 4.13 -4.55
N ASN A 29 -5.44 5.31 -3.94
CA ASN A 29 -4.25 5.90 -3.32
C ASN A 29 -4.58 6.26 -1.87
N LYS A 30 -4.04 5.49 -0.92
CA LYS A 30 -4.40 5.59 0.50
C LYS A 30 -3.18 5.89 1.38
N PRO A 31 -3.12 7.05 2.03
CA PRO A 31 -2.15 7.29 3.09
C PRO A 31 -2.55 6.52 4.34
N ILE A 32 -1.59 5.83 4.96
CA ILE A 32 -1.77 5.13 6.23
C ILE A 32 -0.64 5.45 7.19
N LYS A 33 -0.98 5.65 8.47
CA LYS A 33 0.03 5.79 9.52
C LYS A 33 0.76 4.48 9.71
N ARG A 34 2.07 4.54 10.01
CA ARG A 34 2.91 3.34 10.21
C ARG A 34 2.32 2.34 11.21
N ALA A 35 1.72 2.83 12.30
CA ALA A 35 1.08 2.00 13.31
C ALA A 35 -0.16 1.22 12.81
N ALA A 36 -0.86 1.74 11.80
CA ALA A 36 -2.11 1.17 11.31
C ALA A 36 -1.91 0.19 10.12
N VAL A 37 -0.67 0.01 9.65
CA VAL A 37 -0.37 -0.87 8.50
C VAL A 37 -0.78 -2.31 8.78
N LEU A 38 -0.43 -2.84 9.96
CA LEU A 38 -0.76 -4.22 10.31
C LEU A 38 -2.28 -4.45 10.33
N GLU A 39 -3.02 -3.53 10.96
CA GLU A 39 -4.48 -3.54 11.01
C GLU A 39 -5.12 -3.46 9.62
N HIS A 40 -4.46 -2.80 8.67
CA HIS A 40 -4.93 -2.71 7.29
C HIS A 40 -4.86 -4.02 6.52
N PHE A 41 -3.83 -4.83 6.78
CA PHE A 41 -3.59 -6.08 6.04
C PHE A 41 -4.16 -7.32 6.73
N VAL A 42 -4.37 -7.31 8.06
CA VAL A 42 -4.81 -8.49 8.83
C VAL A 42 -6.15 -9.07 8.36
N ASN A 43 -7.06 -8.22 7.85
CA ASN A 43 -8.40 -8.63 7.42
C ASN A 43 -8.57 -8.69 5.88
N ARG A 44 -7.49 -8.55 5.10
CA ARG A 44 -7.56 -8.61 3.64
C ARG A 44 -7.33 -10.03 3.13
N THR A 45 -7.91 -10.31 1.96
CA THR A 45 -7.52 -11.46 1.15
C THR A 45 -6.03 -11.39 0.78
N PRO A 46 -5.36 -12.53 0.58
CA PRO A 46 -3.94 -12.55 0.20
C PRO A 46 -3.67 -11.66 -1.02
N CYS A 47 -2.70 -10.77 -0.89
CA CYS A 47 -2.28 -9.83 -1.94
C CYS A 47 -0.77 -9.91 -2.15
N LEU A 48 -0.32 -9.58 -3.36
CA LEU A 48 1.10 -9.45 -3.66
C LEU A 48 1.52 -8.03 -3.29
N ASN A 49 2.50 -7.89 -2.38
CA ASN A 49 2.96 -6.59 -1.92
C ASN A 49 4.31 -6.26 -2.56
N GLU A 50 4.37 -5.14 -3.29
CA GLU A 50 5.61 -4.57 -3.78
C GLU A 50 6.00 -3.39 -2.88
N MET A 51 7.12 -3.51 -2.18
CA MET A 51 7.59 -2.47 -1.27
C MET A 51 8.68 -1.64 -1.96
N ASN A 52 8.45 -0.34 -2.08
CA ASN A 52 9.44 0.61 -2.59
C ASN A 52 9.96 1.49 -1.46
N ALA A 53 11.28 1.46 -1.28
CA ALA A 53 12.00 2.31 -0.34
C ALA A 53 12.76 3.39 -1.13
N SER A 54 12.25 4.62 -1.16
CA SER A 54 13.04 5.77 -1.64
C SER A 54 13.76 6.44 -0.48
N HIS A 55 14.98 6.92 -0.72
CA HIS A 55 15.67 7.80 0.22
C HIS A 55 14.94 9.15 0.24
N PRO A 56 14.57 9.68 1.42
CA PRO A 56 14.11 11.05 1.50
C PRO A 56 15.27 11.95 1.10
N VAL A 57 15.18 12.57 -0.08
CA VAL A 57 16.09 13.66 -0.44
C VAL A 57 15.72 14.80 0.51
N SER A 58 16.59 15.05 1.49
CA SER A 58 16.46 16.15 2.44
C SER A 58 16.17 17.44 1.68
N GLN A 59 14.99 18.03 1.92
CA GLN A 59 14.71 19.42 1.56
C GLN A 59 15.62 20.35 2.36
#